data_AF-A0A2V5VHA6-F1
#
_entry.id   AF-A0A2V5VHA6-F1
#
_cell.length_a   1.000
_cell.length_b   1.000
_cell.length_c   1.000
_cell.angle_alpha   90.00
_cell.angle_beta   90.00
_cell.angle_gamma   90.00
#
_symmetry.space_group_name_H-M   'P 1'
#
loop_
_entity.id
_entity.type
_entity.pdbx_description
1 polymer ?
#
loop_
_entity_poly.entity_id
_entity_poly.type
_entity_poly.pdbx_seq_one_letter_code
_entity_poly.pdbx_strand_id
1 'polypeptide(L)'
;MKKNSPSQAGLFNPRALLAFALCSIGAGLGFLSFASTPSSGTLTDVSGPINYTAGPFFVSNPTPILFVDQGPECSGSAQPCDDYALTVTLPAGYTAAHPSASVKVTMSWTDTGSGSSDYDLYIYKNPRADCSPQDCTTTDGSEAADYQSA
;
A
#
# COMPACT_ATOMS: atom_id res chain seq x y z
N MET A 1 -36.30 -53.09 3.16
CA MET A 1 -36.38 -51.61 3.28
C MET A 1 -36.55 -51.30 4.76
N LYS A 2 -35.80 -50.47 5.48
CA LYS A 2 -34.95 -49.31 5.20
C LYS A 2 -33.73 -49.36 6.15
N LYS A 3 -32.56 -48.95 5.68
CA LYS A 3 -31.38 -48.71 6.53
C LYS A 3 -31.26 -47.20 6.69
N ASN A 4 -31.46 -46.69 7.91
CA ASN A 4 -31.35 -45.25 8.20
C ASN A 4 -29.88 -44.94 8.49
N SER A 5 -29.24 -44.13 7.63
CA SER A 5 -27.93 -43.55 7.91
C SER A 5 -28.09 -42.33 8.83
N PRO A 6 -27.36 -42.23 9.96
CA PRO A 6 -27.27 -40.97 10.67
C PRO A 6 -26.38 -40.03 9.85
N SER A 7 -27.02 -39.11 9.14
CA SER A 7 -26.38 -37.91 8.60
C SER A 7 -25.90 -37.07 9.78
N GLN A 8 -24.65 -37.24 10.21
CA GLN A 8 -23.98 -36.22 11.03
C GLN A 8 -23.67 -35.04 10.14
N ALA A 9 -24.61 -34.09 10.06
CA ALA A 9 -24.35 -32.79 9.48
C ALA A 9 -23.32 -32.09 10.38
N GLY A 10 -22.13 -31.82 9.85
CA GLY A 10 -21.03 -31.13 10.56
C GLY A 10 -21.38 -29.71 11.05
N LEU A 11 -22.57 -29.20 10.72
CA LEU A 11 -23.12 -27.92 11.20
C LEU A 11 -23.37 -27.87 12.73
N PHE A 12 -23.46 -29.00 13.42
CA PHE A 12 -23.74 -29.03 14.87
C PHE A 12 -22.50 -29.07 15.75
N ASN A 13 -21.30 -28.92 15.18
CA ASN A 13 -20.09 -28.78 15.98
C ASN A 13 -19.84 -27.28 16.25
N PRO A 14 -20.20 -26.75 17.43
CA PRO A 14 -20.10 -25.31 17.72
C PRO A 14 -18.67 -24.79 17.56
N ARG A 15 -17.66 -25.67 17.70
CA ARG A 15 -16.25 -25.32 17.45
C ARG A 15 -15.95 -25.08 15.97
N ALA A 16 -16.57 -25.82 15.06
CA ALA A 16 -16.40 -25.63 13.62
C ALA A 16 -17.11 -24.36 13.14
N LEU A 17 -18.30 -24.07 13.67
CA LEU A 17 -19.03 -22.82 13.39
C LEU A 17 -18.28 -21.59 13.91
N LEU A 18 -17.75 -21.66 15.13
CA LEU A 18 -16.95 -20.58 15.72
C LEU A 18 -15.68 -20.33 14.90
N ALA A 19 -14.94 -21.38 14.54
CA ALA A 19 -13.75 -21.26 13.70
C ALA A 19 -14.06 -20.64 12.33
N PHE A 20 -15.16 -21.06 11.68
CA PHE A 20 -15.60 -20.48 10.41
C PHE A 20 -15.99 -19.00 10.55
N ALA A 21 -16.69 -18.63 11.63
CA ALA A 21 -17.05 -17.25 11.90
C ALA A 21 -15.82 -16.38 12.18
N LEU A 22 -14.86 -16.84 12.99
CA LEU A 22 -13.61 -16.09 13.23
C LEU A 22 -12.77 -15.96 11.96
N CYS A 23 -12.65 -17.00 11.13
CA CYS A 23 -11.96 -16.91 9.84
C CYS A 23 -12.65 -15.93 8.90
N SER A 24 -13.99 -15.90 8.88
CA SER A 24 -14.78 -15.00 8.04
C SER A 24 -14.67 -13.54 8.52
N ILE A 25 -14.64 -13.30 9.83
CA ILE A 25 -14.41 -11.98 10.42
C ILE A 25 -12.97 -11.51 10.15
N GLY A 26 -11.98 -12.40 10.30
CA GLY A 26 -10.58 -12.10 9.97
C GLY A 26 -10.39 -11.73 8.50
N ALA A 27 -11.02 -12.47 7.59
CA ALA A 27 -11.04 -12.13 6.16
C ALA A 27 -11.78 -10.80 5.89
N GLY A 28 -12.85 -10.51 6.63
CA GLY A 28 -13.61 -9.26 6.54
C GLY A 28 -12.84 -8.03 6.99
N LEU A 29 -12.06 -8.14 8.06
CA LEU A 29 -11.23 -7.05 8.60
C LEU A 29 -10.09 -6.66 7.65
N GLY A 30 -9.62 -7.58 6.79
CA GLY A 30 -8.62 -7.28 5.76
C GLY A 30 -9.09 -6.25 4.73
N PHE A 31 -10.40 -6.11 4.50
CA PHE A 31 -10.96 -5.07 3.62
C PHE A 31 -10.92 -3.66 4.23
N LEU A 32 -10.65 -3.54 5.54
CA LEU A 32 -10.50 -2.26 6.23
C LEU A 32 -9.02 -1.87 6.39
N SER A 33 -8.12 -2.45 5.59
CA SER A 33 -6.72 -2.04 5.54
C SER A 33 -6.62 -0.60 5.07
N PHE A 34 -5.85 0.23 5.80
CA PHE A 34 -5.51 1.62 5.45
C PHE A 34 -4.19 1.72 4.67
N ALA A 35 -3.71 0.59 4.16
CA ALA A 35 -2.45 0.48 3.43
C ALA A 35 -2.70 0.02 2.01
N SER A 36 -1.72 0.26 1.13
CA SER A 36 -1.78 -0.14 -0.27
C SER A 36 -2.15 -1.61 -0.40
N THR A 37 -2.99 -1.89 -1.39
CA THR A 37 -3.43 -3.25 -1.71
C THR A 37 -3.09 -3.57 -3.17
N PRO A 38 -2.14 -4.48 -3.44
CA PRO A 38 -1.21 -5.10 -2.47
C PRO A 38 -0.24 -4.07 -1.86
N SER A 39 0.41 -4.42 -0.74
CA SER A 39 1.31 -3.51 -0.01
C SER A 39 2.69 -3.33 -0.66
N SER A 40 3.01 -4.19 -1.63
CA SER A 40 4.31 -4.25 -2.29
C SER A 40 4.24 -5.01 -3.62
N GLY A 41 5.30 -4.87 -4.41
CA GLY A 41 5.48 -5.66 -5.62
C GLY A 41 6.86 -5.51 -6.23
N THR A 42 7.15 -6.31 -7.26
CA THR A 42 8.47 -6.37 -7.91
C THR A 42 8.35 -6.09 -9.39
N LEU A 43 9.04 -5.04 -9.86
CA LEU A 43 9.19 -4.70 -11.26
C LEU A 43 10.52 -5.23 -11.78
N THR A 44 10.46 -6.04 -12.84
CA THR A 44 11.58 -6.51 -13.64
C THR A 44 11.60 -5.88 -15.03
N ASP A 45 12.67 -6.13 -15.78
CA ASP A 45 12.88 -5.71 -17.17
C ASP A 45 11.85 -6.28 -18.16
N VAL A 46 11.13 -7.34 -17.78
CA VAL A 46 10.12 -8.00 -18.61
C VAL A 46 8.73 -8.05 -17.96
N SER A 47 8.55 -7.41 -16.80
CA SER A 47 7.28 -7.37 -16.08
C SER A 47 6.54 -6.04 -16.29
N GLY A 48 5.28 -6.01 -15.84
CA GLY A 48 4.50 -4.78 -15.68
C GLY A 48 3.38 -4.60 -16.70
N PRO A 49 2.49 -3.61 -16.49
CA PRO A 49 2.47 -2.68 -15.35
C PRO A 49 2.07 -3.39 -14.04
N ILE A 50 2.58 -2.88 -12.92
CA ILE A 50 2.15 -3.29 -11.58
C ILE A 50 1.09 -2.30 -11.12
N ASN A 51 -0.01 -2.81 -10.58
CA ASN A 51 -1.13 -1.99 -10.12
C ASN A 51 -1.39 -2.27 -8.64
N TYR A 52 -1.71 -1.21 -7.90
CA TYR A 52 -2.20 -1.28 -6.53
C TYR A 52 -3.29 -0.22 -6.33
N THR A 53 -4.09 -0.38 -5.29
CA THR A 53 -5.05 0.62 -4.84
C THR A 53 -4.63 1.18 -3.49
N ALA A 54 -4.74 2.49 -3.33
CA ALA A 54 -4.45 3.21 -2.09
C ALA A 54 -5.74 3.52 -1.30
N GLY A 55 -5.58 3.79 0.00
CA GLY A 55 -6.68 4.22 0.87
C GLY A 55 -7.46 3.06 1.50
N PRO A 56 -8.63 3.34 2.13
CA PRO A 56 -9.40 4.59 2.07
C PRO A 56 -8.79 5.76 2.85
N PHE A 57 -8.96 6.98 2.33
CA PHE A 57 -8.56 8.22 2.99
C PHE A 57 -9.79 8.96 3.52
N PHE A 58 -9.94 9.05 4.84
CA PHE A 58 -11.10 9.71 5.48
C PHE A 58 -10.83 11.15 5.93
N VAL A 59 -9.55 11.53 5.99
CA VAL A 59 -9.10 12.89 6.33
C VAL A 59 -7.96 13.26 5.40
N SER A 60 -7.83 14.55 5.11
CA SER A 60 -6.71 15.09 4.35
C SER A 60 -5.43 15.07 5.19
N ASN A 61 -4.30 14.80 4.56
CA ASN A 61 -2.99 15.08 5.11
C ASN A 61 -2.51 16.44 4.57
N PRO A 62 -2.44 17.50 5.40
CA PRO A 62 -2.11 18.84 4.93
C PRO A 62 -0.60 19.11 4.86
N THR A 63 0.24 18.08 4.88
CA THR A 63 1.71 18.18 4.77
C THR A 63 2.16 17.90 3.34
N PRO A 64 3.33 18.41 2.90
CA PRO A 64 4.30 19.22 3.62
C PRO A 64 3.83 20.65 3.91
N ILE A 65 4.12 21.15 5.12
CA ILE A 65 3.96 22.55 5.48
C ILE A 65 5.10 23.35 4.85
N LEU A 66 4.74 24.33 4.01
CA LEU A 66 5.70 25.20 3.33
C LEU A 66 6.68 25.85 4.33
N PHE A 67 7.97 25.79 3.99
CA PHE A 67 9.09 26.31 4.78
C PHE A 67 9.38 25.59 6.10
N VAL A 68 8.59 24.57 6.47
CA VAL A 68 8.82 23.72 7.65
C VAL A 68 9.34 22.37 7.18
N ASP A 69 8.64 21.77 6.22
CA ASP A 69 8.90 20.40 5.79
C ASP A 69 9.61 20.34 4.44
N GLN A 70 10.32 19.25 4.21
CA GLN A 70 10.94 18.90 2.94
C GLN A 70 10.18 17.76 2.21
N GLY A 71 9.30 17.05 2.91
CA GLY A 71 8.44 15.99 2.39
C GLY A 71 7.17 15.81 3.25
N PRO A 72 6.27 14.87 2.92
CA PRO A 72 5.09 14.60 3.72
C PRO A 72 5.46 14.07 5.11
N GLU A 73 4.68 14.45 6.11
CA GLU A 73 4.64 13.75 7.39
C GLU A 73 3.60 12.63 7.29
N CYS A 74 4.00 11.40 7.60
CA CYS A 74 3.14 10.22 7.53
C CYS A 74 3.01 9.61 8.92
N SER A 75 2.13 10.20 9.74
CA SER A 75 1.95 9.82 11.14
C SER A 75 0.48 9.50 11.49
N GLY A 76 0.23 8.20 11.69
CA GLY A 76 -1.05 7.68 12.17
C GLY A 76 -2.26 8.13 11.36
N SER A 77 -3.40 8.32 12.04
CA SER A 77 -4.65 8.73 11.39
C SER A 77 -4.80 10.24 11.22
N ALA A 78 -3.92 11.05 11.81
CA ALA A 78 -3.97 12.50 11.72
C ALA A 78 -3.31 13.02 10.44
N GLN A 79 -2.25 12.34 10.00
CA GLN A 79 -1.53 12.61 8.76
C GLN A 79 -1.45 11.30 7.96
N PRO A 80 -2.59 10.84 7.41
CA PRO A 80 -2.63 9.55 6.73
C PRO A 80 -1.83 9.62 5.43
N CYS A 81 -1.02 8.58 5.21
CA CYS A 81 -0.38 8.29 3.95
C CYS A 81 -0.69 6.84 3.57
N ASP A 82 -0.51 6.52 2.30
CA ASP A 82 -0.56 5.15 1.81
C ASP A 82 0.80 4.84 1.17
N ASP A 83 1.47 3.82 1.71
CA ASP A 83 2.82 3.45 1.29
C ASP A 83 2.80 2.18 0.45
N TYR A 84 3.51 2.18 -0.67
CA TYR A 84 3.69 1.00 -1.52
C TYR A 84 5.17 0.67 -1.71
N ALA A 85 5.59 -0.51 -1.26
CA ALA A 85 6.99 -0.93 -1.39
C ALA A 85 7.27 -1.55 -2.77
N LEU A 86 7.90 -0.77 -3.65
CA LEU A 86 8.34 -1.24 -4.97
C LEU A 86 9.79 -1.77 -4.94
N THR A 87 9.97 -3.03 -5.29
CA THR A 87 11.29 -3.59 -5.59
C THR A 87 11.55 -3.54 -7.09
N VAL A 88 12.69 -3.01 -7.52
CA VAL A 88 13.12 -3.05 -8.93
C VAL A 88 14.24 -4.07 -9.08
N THR A 89 14.01 -5.15 -9.81
CA THR A 89 14.98 -6.24 -10.03
C THR A 89 15.36 -6.31 -11.50
N LEU A 90 16.59 -5.92 -11.82
CA LEU A 90 17.08 -5.88 -13.18
C LEU A 90 18.29 -6.83 -13.35
N PRO A 91 18.50 -7.42 -14.54
CA PRO A 91 19.71 -8.17 -14.83
C PRO A 91 20.97 -7.33 -14.62
N ALA A 92 22.08 -7.99 -14.29
CA ALA A 92 23.38 -7.33 -14.18
C ALA A 92 23.75 -6.63 -15.51
N GLY A 93 24.16 -5.36 -15.43
CA GLY A 93 24.52 -4.55 -16.60
C GLY A 93 23.34 -3.87 -17.30
N TYR A 94 22.09 -4.09 -16.88
CA TYR A 94 20.91 -3.49 -17.52
C TYR A 94 20.99 -1.96 -17.57
N THR A 95 21.32 -1.30 -16.46
CA THR A 95 21.39 0.18 -16.40
C THR A 95 22.48 0.76 -17.32
N ALA A 96 23.59 0.03 -17.51
CA ALA A 96 24.65 0.43 -18.44
C ALA A 96 24.23 0.25 -19.91
N ALA A 97 23.47 -0.79 -20.22
CA ALA A 97 22.93 -1.04 -21.55
C ALA A 97 21.74 -0.13 -21.90
N HIS A 98 21.00 0.34 -20.88
CA HIS A 98 19.80 1.16 -20.99
C HIS A 98 19.91 2.45 -20.17
N PRO A 99 20.84 3.36 -20.49
CA PRO A 99 21.13 4.55 -19.67
C PRO A 99 19.96 5.54 -19.59
N SER A 100 18.98 5.43 -20.49
CA SER A 100 17.77 6.25 -20.52
C SER A 100 16.52 5.54 -19.97
N ALA A 101 16.67 4.34 -19.41
CA ALA A 101 15.53 3.63 -18.80
C ALA A 101 15.06 4.36 -17.54
N SER A 102 13.75 4.46 -17.38
CA SER A 102 13.12 5.05 -16.20
C SER A 102 11.91 4.23 -15.77
N VAL A 103 11.59 4.30 -14.48
CA VAL A 103 10.32 3.80 -13.96
C VAL A 103 9.29 4.92 -14.12
N LYS A 104 8.18 4.62 -14.79
CA LYS A 104 7.05 5.53 -14.91
C LYS A 104 5.99 5.15 -13.90
N VAL A 105 5.63 6.10 -13.03
CA VAL A 105 4.53 5.96 -12.09
C VAL A 105 3.37 6.83 -12.56
N THR A 106 2.15 6.31 -12.47
CA THR A 106 0.93 7.04 -12.80
C THR A 106 -0.07 6.87 -11.67
N MET A 107 -0.65 7.98 -11.22
CA MET A 107 -1.67 8.01 -10.20
C MET A 107 -2.97 8.57 -10.78
N SER A 108 -4.09 8.05 -10.33
CA SER A 108 -5.42 8.54 -10.66
C SER A 108 -6.37 8.29 -9.49
N TRP A 109 -7.28 9.22 -9.24
CA TRP A 109 -8.31 9.09 -8.23
C TRP A 109 -9.68 9.44 -8.81
N THR A 110 -10.73 8.95 -8.14
CA THR A 110 -12.11 9.38 -8.40
C THR A 110 -12.52 10.29 -7.26
N ASP A 111 -12.79 11.56 -7.57
CA ASP A 111 -13.41 12.46 -6.60
C ASP A 111 -14.85 12.01 -6.32
N THR A 112 -15.19 11.85 -5.05
CA THR A 112 -16.52 11.35 -4.61
C THR A 112 -17.58 12.46 -4.54
N GLY A 113 -17.29 13.63 -5.10
CA GLY A 113 -18.19 14.78 -5.21
C GLY A 113 -17.87 15.91 -4.22
N SER A 114 -16.78 15.81 -3.47
CA SER A 114 -16.34 16.86 -2.55
C SER A 114 -15.55 17.97 -3.27
N GLY A 115 -14.98 17.68 -4.45
CA GLY A 115 -14.09 18.60 -5.16
C GLY A 115 -12.79 18.90 -4.40
N SER A 116 -12.52 18.14 -3.33
CA SER A 116 -11.45 18.38 -2.36
C SER A 116 -10.40 17.27 -2.41
N SER A 117 -10.51 16.34 -3.36
CA SER A 117 -9.51 15.30 -3.56
C SER A 117 -8.32 15.86 -4.33
N ASP A 118 -7.26 16.14 -3.59
CA ASP A 118 -5.95 16.52 -4.09
C ASP A 118 -4.93 15.55 -3.50
N TYR A 119 -4.26 14.80 -4.36
CA TYR A 119 -3.33 13.74 -3.95
C TYR A 119 -1.97 14.00 -4.56
N ASP A 120 -0.98 14.02 -3.68
CA ASP A 120 0.42 14.12 -4.03
C ASP A 120 1.07 12.74 -4.07
N LEU A 121 2.07 12.58 -4.92
CA LEU A 121 2.88 11.36 -5.02
C LEU A 121 4.32 11.70 -4.67
N TYR A 122 4.89 10.95 -3.72
CA TYR A 122 6.29 11.04 -3.31
C TYR A 122 6.99 9.71 -3.52
N ILE A 123 8.22 9.74 -4.05
CA ILE A 123 9.02 8.54 -4.33
C ILE A 123 10.34 8.63 -3.58
N TYR A 124 10.58 7.62 -2.74
CA TYR A 124 11.77 7.48 -1.91
C TYR A 124 12.60 6.28 -2.41
N LYS A 125 13.89 6.48 -2.71
CA LYS A 125 14.80 5.39 -3.12
C LYS A 125 15.48 4.79 -1.90
N ASN A 126 15.16 3.55 -1.56
CA ASN A 126 15.75 2.90 -0.41
C ASN A 126 16.94 1.98 -0.78
N PRO A 127 17.88 1.75 0.15
CA PRO A 127 17.97 2.32 1.51
C PRO A 127 18.48 3.77 1.51
N ARG A 128 18.11 4.58 2.53
CA ARG A 128 18.63 5.95 2.72
C ARG A 128 19.08 6.21 4.14
N ALA A 129 20.27 6.77 4.30
CA ALA A 129 20.85 7.02 5.62
C ALA A 129 20.35 8.31 6.29
N ASP A 130 19.67 9.19 5.54
CA ASP A 130 19.15 10.46 6.03
C ASP A 130 17.76 10.34 6.68
N CYS A 131 17.14 9.15 6.63
CA CYS A 131 15.84 8.89 7.26
C CYS A 131 15.95 8.13 8.59
N SER A 132 14.92 8.28 9.43
CA SER A 132 14.70 7.46 10.62
C SER A 132 13.31 6.83 10.61
N PRO A 133 13.17 5.50 10.39
CA PRO A 133 14.23 4.52 10.12
C PRO A 133 14.96 4.77 8.79
N GLN A 134 16.18 4.22 8.64
CA GLN A 134 17.11 4.44 7.50
C GLN A 134 16.65 3.83 6.16
N ASP A 135 15.37 3.90 5.89
CA ASP A 135 14.68 3.44 4.69
C ASP A 135 13.42 4.27 4.41
N CYS A 136 13.18 5.38 5.11
CA CYS A 136 12.05 6.29 4.86
C CYS A 136 10.70 5.58 4.71
N THR A 137 10.53 4.39 5.33
CA THR A 137 9.23 3.70 5.35
C THR A 137 8.25 4.39 6.29
N THR A 138 8.70 5.44 6.97
CA THR A 138 7.92 6.37 7.75
C THR A 138 8.61 7.71 7.60
N THR A 139 7.89 8.72 7.12
CA THR A 139 8.42 10.07 6.91
C THR A 139 7.89 11.00 8.00
N ASP A 140 8.77 11.82 8.55
CA ASP A 140 8.43 12.84 9.57
C ASP A 140 8.51 14.27 9.01
N GLY A 141 8.53 14.38 7.68
CA GLY A 141 8.62 15.63 6.94
C GLY A 141 10.03 16.19 6.80
N SER A 142 11.04 15.64 7.48
CA SER A 142 12.38 16.23 7.47
C SER A 142 13.18 15.94 6.20
N GLU A 143 12.85 14.87 5.46
CA GLU A 143 13.56 14.47 4.25
C GLU A 143 12.77 14.69 2.97
N ALA A 144 13.44 15.24 1.96
CA ALA A 144 12.90 15.37 0.61
C ALA A 144 12.75 14.00 -0.07
N ALA A 145 11.71 13.87 -0.90
CA ALA A 145 11.58 12.74 -1.81
C ALA A 145 12.58 12.85 -2.97
N ASP A 146 12.99 11.69 -3.52
CA ASP A 146 13.83 11.64 -4.73
C ASP A 146 13.08 12.18 -5.96
N TYR A 147 11.77 11.94 -6.01
CA TYR A 147 10.86 12.47 -7.01
C TYR A 147 9.51 12.76 -6.37
N GLN A 148 8.80 13.77 -6.85
CA GLN A 148 7.46 14.10 -6.39
C GLN A 148 6.59 14.65 -7.52
N SER A 149 5.28 14.50 -7.36
CA SER A 149 4.24 15.14 -8.16
C SER A 149 3.17 15.66 -7.21
N ALA A 150 3.03 16.97 -7.16
CA ALA A 150 2.03 17.71 -6.40
C ALA A 150 1.43 18.78 -7.34
#